data_AF-A0A640WK55-F1
#
_entry.id   AF-A0A640WK55-F1
#
_cell.length_a   1.000
_cell.length_b   1.000
_cell.length_c   1.000
_cell.angle_alpha   90.00
_cell.angle_beta   90.00
_cell.angle_gamma   90.00
#
_symmetry.space_group_name_H-M   'P 1'
#
loop_
_entity.id
_entity.type
_entity.pdbx_description
1 polymer ?
#
loop_
_entity_poly.entity_id
_entity_poly.type
_entity_poly.pdbx_seq_one_letter_code
_entity_poly.pdbx_strand_id
1 'polypeptide(L)'
;MSTVTPTGDSPANQPSSFSSFEDQLTVAQSSKILADYVKNHGGAVWKSDLEALANDTSGDTPPEVSAAASYMLSHPDVYTAIETLDNPNADGLSGHWNFQDAANGALGSTGTMADLKDVFDRAIKSSAEITKLTTEKKTGLDATKQRPQN
;
A
#
# COMPACT_ATOMS: atom_id res chain seq x y z
N MET A 1 20.56 1.63 53.90
CA MET A 1 19.85 0.68 53.02
C MET A 1 18.53 1.31 52.65
N SER A 2 18.49 2.09 51.57
CA SER A 2 17.29 2.81 51.14
C SER A 2 16.75 2.12 49.90
N THR A 3 15.60 1.47 50.03
CA THR A 3 14.83 0.91 48.93
C THR A 3 14.10 2.05 48.23
N VAL A 4 14.46 2.34 46.98
CA VAL A 4 13.64 3.16 46.08
C VAL A 4 12.68 2.24 45.33
N THR A 5 11.40 2.39 45.61
CA THR A 5 10.30 1.81 44.84
C THR A 5 10.04 2.75 43.66
N PRO A 6 10.12 2.31 42.39
CA PRO A 6 9.62 3.10 41.28
C PRO A 6 8.10 2.94 41.19
N THR A 7 7.36 3.95 41.67
CA THR A 7 5.98 4.20 41.25
C THR A 7 6.04 5.28 40.19
N GLY A 8 5.63 4.96 38.96
CA GLY A 8 5.64 5.91 37.86
C GLY A 8 4.98 5.32 36.63
N ASP A 9 3.65 5.43 36.61
CA ASP A 9 2.72 5.39 35.49
C ASP A 9 3.20 4.78 34.15
N SER A 10 2.60 3.63 33.84
CA SER A 10 2.36 3.21 32.46
C SER A 10 1.42 4.21 31.78
N PRO A 11 1.82 4.89 30.69
CA PRO A 11 0.83 5.37 29.74
C PRO A 11 0.34 4.16 28.94
N ALA A 12 -0.67 3.49 29.49
CA ALA A 12 -1.64 2.79 28.66
C ALA A 12 -2.26 3.82 27.70
N ASN A 13 -2.46 3.42 26.45
CA ASN A 13 -3.09 4.18 25.36
C ASN A 13 -2.12 4.94 24.42
N GLN A 14 -1.19 4.22 23.77
CA GLN A 14 -0.79 4.59 22.41
C GLN A 14 -1.89 4.11 21.46
N PRO A 15 -2.46 4.98 20.60
CA PRO A 15 -3.37 4.52 19.56
C PRO A 15 -2.62 3.59 18.62
N SER A 16 -3.29 2.50 18.26
CA SER A 16 -2.90 1.40 17.38
C SER A 16 -2.68 1.84 15.91
N SER A 17 -2.00 2.97 15.67
CA SER A 17 -1.88 3.57 14.34
C SER A 17 -0.82 2.92 13.45
N PHE A 18 -0.12 1.88 13.92
CA PHE A 18 0.83 1.13 13.09
C PHE A 18 0.16 0.09 12.19
N SER A 19 -1.12 -0.30 12.42
CA SER A 19 -1.81 -1.26 11.55
C SER A 19 -2.14 -0.71 10.15
N SER A 20 -2.25 0.60 9.98
CA SER A 20 -2.49 1.20 8.65
C SER A 20 -1.23 1.22 7.76
N PHE A 21 -0.06 0.86 8.31
CA PHE A 21 1.13 0.61 7.51
C PHE A 21 1.04 -0.74 6.78
N GLU A 22 0.09 -1.61 7.14
CA GLU A 22 0.03 -3.02 6.72
C GLU A 22 -1.05 -3.30 5.65
N ASP A 23 -2.04 -2.41 5.47
CA ASP A 23 -3.24 -2.69 4.64
C ASP A 23 -3.16 -2.26 3.16
N GLN A 24 -1.97 -1.94 2.64
CA GLN A 24 -1.81 -1.65 1.21
C GLN A 24 -1.30 -2.87 0.46
N LEU A 25 -1.91 -3.14 -0.70
CA LEU A 25 -1.67 -4.32 -1.51
C LEU A 25 -0.22 -4.41 -1.97
N THR A 26 0.34 -5.62 -1.91
CA THR A 26 1.60 -6.00 -2.58
C THR A 26 1.35 -6.43 -4.02
N VAL A 27 2.42 -6.64 -4.79
CA VAL A 27 2.36 -7.28 -6.11
C VAL A 27 1.56 -8.58 -6.05
N ALA A 28 1.86 -9.45 -5.08
CA ALA A 28 1.21 -10.76 -4.99
C ALA A 28 -0.28 -10.64 -4.66
N GLN A 29 -0.65 -9.77 -3.72
CA GLN A 29 -2.05 -9.55 -3.32
C GLN A 29 -2.86 -8.93 -4.44
N SER A 30 -2.37 -7.84 -5.06
CA SER A 30 -3.02 -7.19 -6.21
C SER A 30 -3.18 -8.16 -7.37
N SER A 31 -2.14 -8.94 -7.68
CA SER A 31 -2.19 -9.94 -8.75
C SER A 31 -3.21 -11.03 -8.43
N LYS A 32 -3.31 -11.49 -7.18
CA LYS A 32 -4.30 -12.52 -6.81
C LYS A 32 -5.73 -12.04 -6.98
N ILE A 33 -6.04 -10.83 -6.52
CA ILE A 33 -7.36 -10.22 -6.65
C ILE A 33 -7.75 -10.09 -8.14
N LEU A 34 -6.84 -9.58 -8.96
CA LEU A 34 -7.09 -9.46 -10.40
C LEU A 34 -7.18 -10.82 -11.09
N ALA A 35 -6.37 -11.80 -10.72
CA ALA A 35 -6.48 -13.15 -11.27
C ALA A 35 -7.87 -13.74 -11.06
N ASP A 36 -8.41 -13.64 -9.83
CA ASP A 36 -9.73 -14.17 -9.49
C ASP A 36 -10.85 -13.38 -10.19
N TYR A 37 -10.73 -12.06 -10.26
CA TYR A 37 -11.70 -11.22 -10.96
C TYR A 37 -11.72 -11.49 -12.47
N VAL A 38 -10.56 -11.40 -13.13
CA VAL A 38 -10.40 -11.53 -14.59
C VAL A 38 -10.80 -12.93 -15.06
N LYS A 39 -10.52 -13.97 -14.26
CA LYS A 39 -10.98 -15.34 -14.55
C LYS A 39 -12.49 -15.43 -14.74
N ASN A 40 -13.27 -14.65 -13.99
CA ASN A 40 -14.73 -14.62 -14.05
C ASN A 40 -15.29 -13.61 -15.07
N HIS A 41 -14.44 -12.73 -15.63
CA HIS A 41 -14.83 -11.59 -16.48
C HIS A 41 -14.22 -11.64 -17.89
N GLY A 42 -14.05 -12.85 -18.45
CA GLY A 42 -13.58 -13.04 -19.83
C GLY A 42 -12.16 -13.60 -19.95
N GLY A 43 -11.47 -13.82 -18.83
CA GLY A 43 -10.22 -14.57 -18.76
C GLY A 43 -8.95 -13.77 -19.09
N ALA A 44 -9.09 -12.58 -19.68
CA ALA A 44 -8.03 -11.60 -19.90
C ALA A 44 -8.57 -10.18 -19.75
N VAL A 45 -7.68 -9.21 -19.50
CA VAL A 45 -8.04 -7.80 -19.28
C VAL A 45 -7.03 -6.87 -19.95
N TRP A 46 -7.53 -5.84 -20.62
CA TRP A 46 -6.67 -4.82 -21.20
C TRP A 46 -6.20 -3.84 -20.12
N LYS A 47 -5.03 -3.25 -20.33
CA LYS A 47 -4.54 -2.17 -19.46
C LYS A 47 -5.51 -0.99 -19.36
N SER A 48 -6.23 -0.67 -20.44
CA SER A 48 -7.29 0.35 -20.43
C SER A 48 -8.47 -0.02 -19.54
N ASP A 49 -8.79 -1.32 -19.44
CA ASP A 49 -9.90 -1.79 -18.61
C ASP A 49 -9.52 -1.69 -17.12
N LEU A 50 -8.24 -1.77 -16.77
CA LEU A 50 -7.79 -1.49 -15.41
C LEU A 50 -8.12 -0.07 -14.98
N GLU A 51 -8.08 0.92 -15.87
CA GLU A 51 -8.48 2.30 -15.54
C GLU A 51 -9.97 2.35 -15.22
N ALA A 52 -10.81 1.64 -15.98
CA ALA A 52 -12.25 1.56 -15.71
C ALA A 52 -12.55 0.86 -14.37
N LEU A 53 -11.82 -0.21 -14.05
CA LEU A 53 -11.93 -0.94 -12.78
C LEU A 53 -11.45 -0.09 -11.60
N ALA A 54 -10.31 0.58 -11.74
CA ALA A 54 -9.74 1.45 -10.70
C ALA A 54 -10.68 2.61 -10.33
N ASN A 55 -11.38 3.17 -11.33
CA ASN A 55 -12.33 4.26 -11.15
C ASN A 55 -13.78 3.80 -10.90
N ASP A 56 -14.01 2.48 -10.80
CA ASP A 56 -15.35 1.87 -10.70
C ASP A 56 -16.36 2.49 -11.68
N THR A 57 -15.99 2.52 -12.97
CA THR A 57 -16.83 3.18 -13.99
C THR A 57 -18.14 2.44 -14.23
N SER A 58 -18.19 1.13 -13.91
CA SER A 58 -19.42 0.33 -13.97
C SER A 58 -20.37 0.58 -12.78
N GLY A 59 -19.86 1.05 -11.63
CA GLY A 59 -20.59 1.19 -10.38
C GLY A 59 -20.78 -0.12 -9.59
N ASP A 60 -20.23 -1.22 -10.10
CA ASP A 60 -20.35 -2.57 -9.54
C ASP A 60 -18.98 -3.24 -9.31
N THR A 61 -17.88 -2.47 -9.41
CA THR A 61 -16.53 -2.99 -9.20
C THR A 61 -16.28 -3.18 -7.71
N PRO A 62 -15.91 -4.39 -7.25
CA PRO A 62 -15.58 -4.59 -5.84
C PRO A 62 -14.42 -3.68 -5.40
N PRO A 63 -14.47 -3.09 -4.19
CA PRO A 63 -13.43 -2.17 -3.73
C PRO A 63 -12.01 -2.73 -3.81
N GLU A 64 -11.84 -4.02 -3.53
CA GLU A 64 -10.56 -4.71 -3.58
C GLU A 64 -10.03 -4.81 -5.02
N VAL A 65 -10.93 -5.00 -6.00
CA VAL A 65 -10.59 -5.04 -7.43
C VAL A 65 -10.18 -3.66 -7.91
N SER A 66 -10.90 -2.60 -7.52
CA SER A 66 -10.51 -1.23 -7.82
C SER A 66 -9.15 -0.87 -7.22
N ALA A 67 -8.88 -1.29 -5.99
CA ALA A 67 -7.58 -1.09 -5.34
C ALA A 67 -6.46 -1.85 -6.06
N ALA A 68 -6.70 -3.11 -6.46
CA ALA A 68 -5.71 -3.92 -7.18
C ALA A 68 -5.45 -3.40 -8.59
N ALA A 69 -6.48 -2.92 -9.29
CA ALA A 69 -6.33 -2.26 -10.58
C ALA A 69 -5.55 -0.95 -10.44
N SER A 70 -5.84 -0.15 -9.41
CA SER A 70 -5.09 1.08 -9.09
C SER A 70 -3.62 0.79 -8.82
N TYR A 71 -3.32 -0.30 -8.11
CA TYR A 71 -1.95 -0.76 -7.88
C TYR A 71 -1.23 -1.05 -9.20
N MET A 72 -1.86 -1.83 -10.09
CA MET A 72 -1.23 -2.14 -11.39
C MET A 72 -1.01 -0.88 -12.26
N LEU A 73 -1.87 0.13 -12.13
CA LEU A 73 -1.70 1.41 -12.83
C LEU A 73 -0.59 2.27 -12.22
N SER A 74 -0.38 2.23 -10.90
CA SER A 74 0.74 2.92 -10.24
C SER A 74 2.09 2.22 -10.42
N HIS A 75 2.06 0.93 -10.77
CA HIS A 75 3.23 0.08 -11.05
C HIS A 75 3.24 -0.44 -12.50
N PRO A 76 3.44 0.44 -13.50
CA PRO A 76 3.41 0.03 -14.90
C PRO A 76 4.49 -0.99 -15.25
N ASP A 77 5.65 -0.95 -14.56
CA ASP A 77 6.73 -1.92 -14.67
C ASP A 77 6.31 -3.31 -14.16
N VAL A 78 5.57 -3.37 -13.05
CA VAL A 78 4.99 -4.62 -12.55
C VAL A 78 3.97 -5.16 -13.55
N TYR A 79 3.03 -4.34 -14.03
CA TYR A 79 2.04 -4.80 -15.01
C TYR A 79 2.71 -5.36 -16.27
N THR A 80 3.68 -4.65 -16.85
CA THR A 80 4.41 -5.14 -18.03
C THR A 80 5.19 -6.43 -17.74
N ALA A 81 5.77 -6.58 -16.54
CA ALA A 81 6.42 -7.83 -16.16
C ALA A 81 5.43 -8.99 -16.03
N ILE A 82 4.21 -8.75 -15.52
CA ILE A 82 3.12 -9.74 -15.46
C ILE A 82 2.68 -10.13 -16.87
N GLU A 83 2.38 -9.14 -17.69
CA GLU A 83 1.93 -9.29 -19.07
C GLU A 83 2.89 -10.13 -19.90
N THR A 84 4.20 -10.00 -19.67
CA THR A 84 5.24 -10.66 -20.45
C THR A 84 5.67 -12.03 -19.93
N LEU A 85 4.97 -12.59 -18.93
CA LEU A 85 5.29 -13.90 -18.35
C LEU A 85 5.17 -15.04 -19.36
N ASP A 86 4.15 -15.01 -20.23
CA ASP A 86 3.90 -16.04 -21.24
C ASP A 86 4.37 -15.64 -22.65
N ASN A 87 4.36 -14.34 -22.97
CA ASN A 87 4.84 -13.80 -24.25
C ASN A 87 5.71 -12.56 -24.03
N PRO A 88 6.97 -12.52 -24.49
CA PRO A 88 7.84 -11.37 -24.29
C PRO A 88 7.39 -10.07 -24.99
N ASN A 89 6.44 -10.14 -25.93
CA ASN A 89 5.90 -8.95 -26.59
C ASN A 89 4.67 -8.42 -25.87
N ALA A 90 4.84 -7.32 -25.13
CA ALA A 90 3.75 -6.60 -24.50
C ALA A 90 2.82 -5.95 -25.55
N ASP A 91 1.54 -6.26 -25.51
CA ASP A 91 0.46 -5.73 -26.34
C ASP A 91 -0.65 -5.00 -25.54
N GLY A 92 -0.51 -4.92 -24.22
CA GLY A 92 -1.43 -4.32 -23.27
C GLY A 92 -2.53 -5.26 -22.77
N LEU A 93 -2.49 -6.55 -23.09
CA LEU A 93 -3.47 -7.55 -22.68
C LEU A 93 -2.82 -8.60 -21.77
N SER A 94 -3.39 -8.82 -20.59
CA SER A 94 -2.89 -9.85 -19.68
C SER A 94 -3.99 -10.82 -19.27
N GLY A 95 -3.67 -12.12 -19.35
CA GLY A 95 -4.55 -13.21 -18.95
C GLY A 95 -4.56 -13.42 -17.44
N HIS A 96 -5.66 -13.99 -16.91
CA HIS A 96 -5.75 -14.34 -15.49
C HIS A 96 -4.64 -15.30 -15.02
N TRP A 97 -4.07 -16.13 -15.91
CA TRP A 97 -2.94 -17.00 -15.62
C TRP A 97 -1.65 -16.22 -15.32
N ASN A 98 -1.36 -15.15 -16.07
CA ASN A 98 -0.21 -14.28 -15.81
C ASN A 98 -0.33 -13.63 -14.43
N PHE A 99 -1.50 -13.11 -14.08
CA PHE A 99 -1.76 -12.60 -12.74
C PHE A 99 -1.67 -13.69 -11.66
N GLN A 100 -2.16 -14.90 -11.95
CA GLN A 100 -2.08 -16.02 -11.01
C GLN A 100 -0.63 -16.45 -10.76
N ASP A 101 0.22 -16.44 -11.78
CA ASP A 101 1.65 -16.76 -11.69
C ASP A 101 2.40 -15.65 -10.96
N ALA A 102 2.09 -14.38 -11.22
CA ALA A 102 2.62 -13.24 -10.47
C ALA A 102 2.24 -13.31 -8.98
N ALA A 103 0.99 -13.68 -8.67
CA ALA A 103 0.56 -13.94 -7.30
C ALA A 103 1.34 -15.08 -6.62
N ASN A 104 1.80 -16.05 -7.41
CA ASN A 104 2.65 -17.16 -6.95
C ASN A 104 4.15 -16.81 -6.93
N GLY A 105 4.51 -15.56 -7.23
CA GLY A 105 5.89 -15.06 -7.15
C GLY A 105 6.69 -15.14 -8.45
N ALA A 106 6.06 -15.37 -9.60
CA ALA A 106 6.76 -15.50 -10.89
C ALA A 106 7.59 -14.27 -11.29
N LEU A 107 7.28 -13.08 -10.75
CA LEU A 107 8.04 -11.86 -11.04
C LEU A 107 9.42 -11.81 -10.36
N GLY A 108 9.71 -12.73 -9.43
CA GLY A 108 10.98 -12.81 -8.71
C GLY A 108 11.43 -11.45 -8.16
N SER A 109 12.65 -11.04 -8.54
CA SER A 109 13.22 -9.78 -8.11
C SER A 109 12.35 -8.57 -8.49
N THR A 110 11.80 -8.50 -9.69
CA THR A 110 10.97 -7.35 -10.11
C THR A 110 9.81 -7.11 -9.14
N GLY A 111 9.11 -8.17 -8.75
CA GLY A 111 8.03 -8.08 -7.77
C GLY A 111 8.52 -7.60 -6.41
N THR A 112 9.60 -8.19 -5.89
CA THR A 112 10.16 -7.79 -4.59
C THR A 112 10.67 -6.36 -4.56
N MET A 113 11.23 -5.86 -5.67
CA MET A 113 11.73 -4.49 -5.78
C MET A 113 10.58 -3.48 -5.76
N ALA A 114 9.46 -3.79 -6.41
CA ALA A 114 8.25 -2.96 -6.35
C ALA A 114 7.69 -2.89 -4.93
N ASP A 115 7.50 -4.05 -4.27
CA ASP A 115 7.04 -4.11 -2.88
C ASP A 115 7.96 -3.33 -1.93
N LEU A 116 9.29 -3.45 -2.11
CA LEU A 116 10.27 -2.72 -1.30
C LEU A 116 10.21 -1.21 -1.55
N LYS A 117 9.99 -0.78 -2.80
CA LYS A 117 9.82 0.63 -3.13
C LYS A 117 8.57 1.19 -2.44
N ASP A 118 7.48 0.43 -2.41
CA ASP A 118 6.25 0.86 -1.75
C ASP A 118 6.42 1.00 -0.24
N VAL A 119 7.09 0.03 0.38
CA VAL A 119 7.46 0.11 1.80
C VAL A 119 8.34 1.32 2.08
N PHE A 120 9.31 1.60 1.21
CA PHE A 120 10.19 2.75 1.36
C PHE A 120 9.42 4.07 1.23
N ASP A 121 8.62 4.24 0.19
CA ASP A 121 7.80 5.44 -0.02
C ASP A 121 6.84 5.67 1.16
N ARG A 122 6.27 4.58 1.70
CA ARG A 122 5.42 4.61 2.90
C ARG A 122 6.20 5.05 4.13
N ALA A 123 7.40 4.52 4.34
CA ALA A 123 8.26 4.91 5.46
C ALA A 123 8.62 6.40 5.40
N ILE A 124 8.94 6.92 4.21
CA ILE A 124 9.21 8.35 4.02
C ILE A 124 7.97 9.18 4.36
N LYS A 125 6.79 8.81 3.85
CA LYS A 125 5.54 9.52 4.14
C LYS A 125 5.23 9.55 5.64
N SER A 126 5.30 8.41 6.32
CA SER A 126 5.06 8.32 7.76
C SER A 126 6.10 9.13 8.56
N SER A 127 7.37 9.12 8.14
CA SER A 127 8.41 9.92 8.81
C SER A 127 8.15 11.43 8.71
N ALA A 128 7.65 11.90 7.58
CA ALA A 128 7.28 13.30 7.37
C ALA A 128 6.07 13.69 8.25
N GLU A 129 5.08 12.81 8.37
CA GLU A 129 3.91 13.00 9.22
C GLU A 129 4.29 13.05 10.72
N ILE A 130 5.14 12.13 11.19
CA ILE A 130 5.65 12.13 12.57
C ILE A 130 6.39 13.43 12.88
N THR A 131 7.23 13.90 11.94
CA THR A 131 7.98 15.15 12.09
C THR A 131 7.01 16.33 12.26
N LYS A 132 6.01 16.43 11.38
CA LYS A 132 4.97 17.46 11.45
C LYS A 132 4.24 17.44 12.80
N LEU A 133 3.74 16.27 13.20
CA LEU A 133 3.01 16.09 14.48
C LEU A 133 3.86 16.49 15.68
N THR A 134 5.16 16.17 15.66
CA THR A 134 6.09 16.50 16.74
C THR A 134 6.33 18.02 16.82
N THR A 135 6.52 18.69 15.68
CA THR A 135 6.67 20.15 15.61
C THR A 135 5.42 20.87 16.10
N GLU A 136 4.23 20.42 15.69
CA GLU A 136 2.95 20.97 16.12
C GLU A 136 2.74 20.80 17.62
N LYS A 137 2.97 19.59 18.15
CA LYS A 137 2.86 19.33 19.60
C LYS A 137 3.84 20.17 20.41
N LYS A 138 5.08 20.33 19.93
CA LYS A 138 6.09 21.18 20.60
C LYS A 138 5.66 22.64 20.62
N THR A 139 5.23 23.17 19.48
CA THR A 139 4.73 24.54 19.37
C THR A 139 3.53 24.78 20.29
N GLY A 140 2.58 23.84 20.33
CA GLY A 140 1.42 23.91 21.21
C GLY A 140 1.80 23.90 22.69
N LEU A 141 2.75 23.04 23.08
CA LEU A 141 3.25 22.94 24.45
C LEU A 141 4.02 24.19 24.89
N ASP A 142 4.84 24.77 23.99
CA ASP A 142 5.57 26.01 24.25
C ASP A 142 4.62 27.21 24.38
N ALA A 143 3.56 27.26 23.58
CA ALA A 143 2.52 28.29 23.69
C ALA A 143 1.74 28.22 25.02
N THR A 144 1.46 27.02 25.55
CA THR A 144 0.76 26.85 26.84
C THR A 144 1.67 27.10 28.05
N LYS A 145 2.99 27.05 27.87
CA LYS A 145 3.98 27.30 28.93
C LYS A 145 4.47 28.75 29.02
N GLN A 146 4.00 29.64 28.14
CA GLN A 146 4.31 31.07 28.27
C GLN A 146 3.70 31.64 29.56
N ARG A 147 4.57 32.00 30.50
CA ARG A 147 4.21 32.65 31.77
C ARG A 147 3.65 34.05 31.48
N PRO A 148 2.53 34.49 32.10
CA PRO A 148 2.04 35.85 31.96
C PRO A 148 3.15 36.85 32.30
N GLN A 149 3.47 37.74 31.36
CA GLN A 149 4.38 38.87 31.58
C GLN A 149 3.63 39.87 32.47
N ASN A 150 3.99 39.91 33.75
CA ASN A 150 3.41 40.80 34.75
C ASN A 150 4.43 41.85 35.14
#